data_AF-A0A3C0VGW4-F1
#
_entry.id   AF-A0A3C0VGW4-F1
#
_cell.length_a   1.000
_cell.length_b   1.000
_cell.length_c   1.000
_cell.angle_alpha   90.00
_cell.angle_beta   90.00
_cell.angle_gamma   90.00
#
_symmetry.space_group_name_H-M   'P 1'
#
loop_
_entity.id
_entity.type
_entity.pdbx_description
1 polymer ?
#
loop_
_entity_poly.entity_id
_entity_poly.type
_entity_poly.pdbx_seq_one_letter_code
_entity_poly.pdbx_strand_id
1 'polypeptide(L)'
;TGVYGGGSVIDTSVTVAGDMFLYVPAHEINCGAAVIAYRMKKDGAATKGETPPVAALTGEEWKRVRELPWDWDLLGMSRLDHVLKALPGPIPGTRQQPLFDEARKAVASLGDAELDRYIWVTRAPAFSDSSEWRRQRWHLCLQLRHLTEKQWRPLVFPAGKHPEEAYRFFSEPTQMLEVLAQVYRYLDSDLRDKVRTLVESMRSPDGPLQGPTGAPAFAPDAGEVRSYYDPPPSALVRVRDDIMRTPLARLYPLWLWAHATGDWAALEKDWPRLRDLASSAPNAMEEDCRNGHCAGLIAYCRIAQKVGDAAALEKGLAKTRAALRERLVYELAHTRGGLITSVPVGRTILGRWRNLTPEVGRLIADRALPVTQRLMNVYIDRLRPTWHLAWNVETMWRNECPFEFPTMSAEVFAARALILGETAEALRPRIDMPWCYADLFYMQKLLFCVDAAGQAKWQDVRVWPSPETPVGNVWMAFTGTIARFGGEPEDAPEGAAVHVVDLKGAYLLGIRIEDSPAGIPELQPESVVFFAIQDLPGVDWDPLENKTYRFWVRVKDAPGGRKFDRIEVDT
;
A
#
# COMPACT_ATOMS: atom_id res chain seq x y z
N THR A 1 -22.81 -3.18 20.79
CA THR A 1 -22.50 -2.41 19.57
C THR A 1 -22.30 -0.98 20.03
N GLY A 2 -21.05 -0.48 20.03
CA GLY A 2 -20.79 0.92 20.39
C GLY A 2 -20.80 1.76 19.12
N VAL A 3 -21.57 2.83 19.10
CA VAL A 3 -21.55 3.87 18.06
C VAL A 3 -20.77 5.05 18.65
N TYR A 4 -19.75 5.51 17.95
CA TYR A 4 -18.98 6.70 18.32
C TYR A 4 -19.63 7.94 17.67
N GLY A 5 -20.12 8.86 18.49
CA GLY A 5 -20.55 10.19 18.08
C GLY A 5 -19.94 11.21 19.04
N GLY A 6 -19.01 12.02 18.55
CA GLY A 6 -18.40 13.12 19.31
C GLY A 6 -19.22 14.39 19.20
N GLY A 7 -19.35 15.11 20.32
CA GLY A 7 -19.91 16.47 20.38
C GLY A 7 -21.08 16.62 21.33
N SER A 8 -20.81 16.58 22.64
CA SER A 8 -21.55 17.36 23.66
C SER A 8 -23.10 17.37 23.61
N VAL A 9 -23.81 16.28 23.93
CA VAL A 9 -25.19 16.28 24.52
C VAL A 9 -25.40 14.94 25.28
N ILE A 10 -25.56 14.84 26.61
CA ILE A 10 -26.74 15.08 27.49
C ILE A 10 -27.96 14.18 27.22
N ASP A 11 -27.80 12.91 26.82
CA ASP A 11 -28.90 11.93 26.86
C ASP A 11 -28.40 10.55 27.26
N THR A 12 -28.38 10.28 28.56
CA THR A 12 -28.03 8.97 29.12
C THR A 12 -29.25 8.43 29.85
N SER A 13 -29.65 7.21 29.50
CA SER A 13 -30.72 6.52 30.23
C SER A 13 -30.24 6.22 31.65
N VAL A 14 -30.79 6.93 32.63
CA VAL A 14 -30.54 6.72 34.05
C VAL A 14 -31.69 5.88 34.62
N THR A 15 -31.36 4.76 35.25
CA THR A 15 -32.30 3.98 36.06
C THR A 15 -32.00 4.24 37.53
N VAL A 16 -33.00 4.64 38.31
CA VAL A 16 -32.87 4.85 39.75
C VAL A 16 -33.52 3.69 40.49
N ALA A 17 -32.79 3.05 41.40
CA ALA A 17 -33.25 1.96 42.24
C ALA A 17 -32.86 2.24 43.71
N GLY A 18 -33.82 2.72 44.50
CA GLY A 18 -33.58 3.15 45.87
C GLY A 18 -32.68 4.39 45.92
N ASP A 19 -31.57 4.30 46.64
CA ASP A 19 -30.52 5.31 46.74
C ASP A 19 -29.43 5.14 45.65
N MET A 20 -29.60 4.21 44.71
CA MET A 20 -28.64 3.97 43.63
C MET A 20 -29.17 4.53 42.31
N PHE A 21 -28.30 5.18 41.53
CA PHE A 21 -28.56 5.43 40.11
C PHE A 21 -27.55 4.68 39.26
N LEU A 22 -28.08 4.01 38.25
CA LEU A 22 -27.39 3.23 37.25
C LEU A 22 -27.51 3.97 35.94
N TYR A 23 -26.42 4.09 35.20
CA TYR A 23 -26.50 4.63 33.87
C TYR A 23 -25.56 3.92 32.91
N VAL A 24 -26.00 3.76 31.67
CA VAL A 24 -25.15 3.33 30.56
C VAL A 24 -24.67 4.60 29.88
N PRO A 25 -23.37 4.92 29.91
CA PRO A 25 -22.85 6.10 29.25
C PRO A 25 -23.31 6.09 27.79
N ALA A 26 -23.88 7.20 27.31
CA ALA A 26 -24.20 7.37 25.89
C ALA A 26 -23.11 8.14 25.13
N HIS A 27 -22.28 8.87 25.88
CA HIS A 27 -21.13 9.62 25.39
C HIS A 27 -19.84 8.83 25.72
N GLU A 28 -18.80 9.05 24.92
CA GLU A 28 -17.45 8.53 25.13
C GLU A 28 -17.24 7.01 25.01
N ILE A 29 -15.97 6.67 25.22
CA ILE A 29 -15.31 5.37 25.29
C ILE A 29 -16.09 4.22 25.97
N ASN A 30 -16.99 4.51 26.92
CA ASN A 30 -17.77 3.50 27.65
C ASN A 30 -19.16 3.22 27.04
N CYS A 31 -19.48 3.82 25.88
CA CYS A 31 -20.81 3.77 25.30
C CYS A 31 -21.28 2.33 25.03
N GLY A 32 -22.35 1.93 25.73
CA GLY A 32 -22.94 0.58 25.62
C GLY A 32 -22.06 -0.57 26.14
N ALA A 33 -20.95 -0.28 26.86
CA ALA A 33 -20.00 -1.27 27.34
C ALA A 33 -19.88 -1.33 28.87
N ALA A 34 -20.31 -0.29 29.58
CA ALA A 34 -20.31 -0.24 31.04
C ALA A 34 -21.69 0.18 31.58
N VAL A 35 -22.08 -0.43 32.70
CA VAL A 35 -23.11 0.12 33.58
C VAL A 35 -22.37 0.79 34.73
N ILE A 36 -22.54 2.09 34.87
CA ILE A 36 -21.92 2.85 35.96
C ILE A 36 -22.96 3.01 37.06
N ALA A 37 -22.59 2.60 38.28
CA ALA A 37 -23.43 2.71 39.45
C ALA A 37 -22.88 3.76 40.42
N TYR A 38 -23.77 4.54 41.01
CA TYR A 38 -23.46 5.46 42.09
C TYR A 38 -24.53 5.36 43.17
N ARG A 39 -24.10 5.35 44.43
CA ARG A 39 -25.00 5.57 45.57
C ARG A 39 -25.09 7.04 45.89
N MET A 40 -26.32 7.52 46.00
CA MET A 40 -26.64 8.76 46.64
C MET A 40 -26.57 8.58 48.15
N LYS A 41 -25.68 9.33 48.81
CA LYS A 41 -25.62 9.42 50.26
C LYS A 41 -26.85 10.19 50.78
N LYS A 42 -27.08 10.12 52.09
CA LYS A 42 -28.18 10.82 52.78
C LYS A 42 -28.16 12.35 52.58
N ASP A 43 -26.99 12.92 52.31
CA ASP A 43 -26.79 14.36 52.03
C ASP A 43 -27.02 14.71 50.54
N GLY A 44 -27.45 13.75 49.72
CA GLY A 44 -27.64 13.91 48.28
C GLY A 44 -26.36 13.76 47.46
N ALA A 45 -25.19 13.58 48.08
CA ALA A 45 -23.93 13.47 47.35
C ALA A 45 -23.74 12.06 46.77
N ALA A 46 -23.27 12.00 45.52
CA ALA A 46 -22.96 10.74 44.82
C ALA A 46 -21.54 10.78 44.23
N THR A 47 -20.55 11.02 45.09
CA THR A 47 -19.17 11.32 44.67
C THR A 47 -18.27 10.10 44.50
N LYS A 48 -18.73 8.90 44.88
CA LYS A 48 -17.97 7.65 44.73
C LYS A 48 -18.79 6.66 43.91
N GLY A 49 -18.15 6.10 42.89
CA GLY A 49 -18.73 4.98 42.14
C GLY A 49 -18.96 3.79 43.07
N GLU A 50 -20.04 3.08 42.84
CA GLU A 50 -20.37 1.83 43.52
C GLU A 50 -20.23 0.66 42.55
N THR A 51 -20.09 -0.55 43.08
CA THR A 51 -20.10 -1.76 42.25
C THR A 51 -21.54 -1.99 41.78
N PRO A 52 -21.82 -2.01 40.46
CA PRO A 52 -23.13 -2.40 39.97
C PRO A 52 -23.46 -3.81 40.47
N PRO A 53 -24.74 -4.14 40.74
CA PRO A 53 -25.11 -5.53 41.00
C PRO A 53 -24.81 -6.37 39.75
N VAL A 54 -23.75 -7.18 39.80
CA VAL A 54 -23.36 -8.07 38.70
C VAL A 54 -23.74 -9.49 39.09
N ALA A 55 -24.83 -10.01 38.52
CA ALA A 55 -25.03 -11.46 38.50
C ALA A 55 -23.92 -12.06 37.60
N ALA A 56 -23.25 -13.11 38.08
CA ALA A 56 -22.28 -13.82 37.24
C ALA A 56 -22.99 -14.37 35.99
N LEU A 57 -22.37 -14.22 34.82
CA LEU A 57 -22.89 -14.82 33.60
C LEU A 57 -22.96 -16.34 33.77
N THR A 58 -24.10 -16.92 33.40
CA THR A 58 -24.23 -18.37 33.27
C THR A 58 -23.30 -18.90 32.18
N GLY A 59 -23.03 -20.21 32.17
CA GLY A 59 -22.19 -20.83 31.14
C GLY A 59 -22.72 -20.63 29.71
N GLU A 60 -24.04 -20.63 29.52
CA GLU A 60 -24.68 -20.36 28.23
C GLU A 60 -24.56 -18.89 27.81
N GLU A 61 -24.83 -17.95 28.73
CA GLU A 61 -24.65 -16.52 28.46
C GLU A 61 -23.19 -16.21 28.12
N TRP A 62 -22.24 -16.80 28.84
CA TRP A 62 -20.83 -16.64 28.53
C TRP A 62 -20.47 -17.19 27.15
N LYS A 63 -20.99 -18.38 26.80
CA LYS A 63 -20.81 -18.92 25.44
C LYS A 63 -21.35 -17.96 24.38
N ARG A 64 -22.54 -17.40 24.58
CA ARG A 64 -23.15 -16.42 23.67
C ARG A 64 -22.31 -15.14 23.56
N VAL A 65 -21.83 -14.60 24.68
CA VAL A 65 -20.95 -13.41 24.69
C VAL A 65 -19.68 -13.65 23.88
N ARG A 66 -19.06 -14.84 23.97
CA ARG A 66 -17.86 -15.19 23.20
C ARG A 66 -18.08 -15.32 21.69
N GLU A 67 -19.32 -15.50 21.25
CA GLU A 67 -19.69 -15.64 19.84
C GLU A 67 -20.06 -14.30 19.19
N LEU A 68 -20.31 -13.26 19.99
CA LEU A 68 -20.61 -11.93 19.50
C LEU A 68 -19.39 -11.28 18.79
N PRO A 69 -19.63 -10.41 17.80
CA PRO A 69 -18.58 -9.77 17.00
C PRO A 69 -17.96 -8.58 17.75
N TRP A 70 -17.19 -8.88 18.80
CA TRP A 70 -16.48 -7.88 19.59
C TRP A 70 -15.13 -7.49 18.99
N ASP A 71 -14.77 -6.22 19.18
CA ASP A 71 -13.38 -5.78 19.10
C ASP A 71 -12.70 -6.01 20.45
N TRP A 72 -12.07 -7.17 20.57
CA TRP A 72 -11.41 -7.59 21.80
C TRP A 72 -10.14 -6.79 22.11
N ASP A 73 -9.52 -6.13 21.11
CA ASP A 73 -8.33 -5.32 21.37
C ASP A 73 -8.72 -4.00 22.02
N LEU A 74 -9.82 -3.40 21.55
CA LEU A 74 -10.40 -2.19 22.13
C LEU A 74 -10.82 -2.41 23.58
N LEU A 75 -11.50 -3.54 23.86
CA LEU A 75 -11.87 -3.93 25.22
C LEU A 75 -10.64 -4.14 26.12
N GLY A 76 -9.49 -4.52 25.54
CA GLY A 76 -8.22 -4.71 26.25
C GLY A 76 -7.43 -3.45 26.51
N MET A 77 -7.92 -2.28 26.07
CA MET A 77 -7.22 -1.02 26.33
C MET A 77 -7.44 -0.55 27.76
N SER A 78 -6.49 0.23 28.28
CA SER A 78 -6.41 0.58 29.71
C SER A 78 -7.69 1.17 30.31
N ARG A 79 -8.55 1.85 29.55
CA ARG A 79 -9.83 2.36 30.07
C ARG A 79 -10.98 1.35 30.02
N LEU A 80 -10.97 0.35 29.12
CA LEU A 80 -11.96 -0.74 29.08
C LEU A 80 -11.49 -2.04 29.73
N ASP A 81 -10.23 -2.14 30.16
CA ASP A 81 -9.69 -3.36 30.75
C ASP A 81 -10.51 -3.86 31.97
N HIS A 82 -11.22 -2.96 32.64
CA HIS A 82 -12.18 -3.32 33.69
C HIS A 82 -13.36 -4.19 33.18
N VAL A 83 -13.80 -4.00 31.93
CA VAL A 83 -14.83 -4.83 31.27
C VAL A 83 -14.31 -6.25 31.11
N LEU A 84 -13.07 -6.42 30.62
CA LEU A 84 -12.48 -7.75 30.44
C LEU A 84 -12.24 -8.46 31.78
N LYS A 85 -11.81 -7.73 32.82
CA LYS A 85 -11.66 -8.26 34.18
C LYS A 85 -12.97 -8.75 34.79
N ALA A 86 -14.11 -8.22 34.35
CA ALA A 86 -15.43 -8.63 34.81
C ALA A 86 -15.96 -9.89 34.10
N LEU A 87 -15.30 -10.36 33.03
CA LEU A 87 -15.73 -11.55 32.30
C LEU A 87 -15.32 -12.84 33.04
N PRO A 88 -16.09 -13.95 32.88
CA PRO A 88 -15.78 -15.24 33.55
C PRO A 88 -14.41 -15.84 33.23
N GLY A 89 -13.75 -15.39 32.15
CA GLY A 89 -12.42 -15.82 31.79
C GLY A 89 -11.90 -15.12 30.53
N PRO A 90 -10.62 -15.31 30.19
CA PRO A 90 -10.05 -14.74 28.99
C PRO A 90 -10.65 -15.36 27.72
N ILE A 91 -10.46 -14.68 26.60
CA ILE A 91 -10.96 -15.11 25.28
C ILE A 91 -9.82 -15.76 24.49
N PRO A 92 -9.92 -17.05 24.13
CA PRO A 92 -8.93 -17.70 23.29
C PRO A 92 -8.75 -16.99 21.94
N GLY A 93 -7.50 -16.83 21.52
CA GLY A 93 -7.16 -16.15 20.26
C GLY A 93 -7.09 -14.62 20.35
N THR A 94 -7.18 -14.05 21.55
CA THR A 94 -6.94 -12.62 21.82
C THR A 94 -5.55 -12.41 22.42
N ARG A 95 -5.14 -11.16 22.66
CA ARG A 95 -3.86 -10.88 23.33
C ARG A 95 -3.78 -11.40 24.77
N GLN A 96 -4.91 -11.53 25.46
CA GLN A 96 -4.96 -12.03 26.84
C GLN A 96 -4.77 -13.55 26.91
N GLN A 97 -5.14 -14.26 25.85
CA GLN A 97 -5.00 -15.71 25.74
C GLN A 97 -4.71 -16.12 24.30
N PRO A 98 -3.48 -15.86 23.82
CA PRO A 98 -3.06 -16.26 22.48
C PRO A 98 -2.90 -17.78 22.39
N LEU A 99 -3.18 -18.35 21.22
CA LEU A 99 -3.11 -19.79 20.93
C LEU A 99 -1.71 -20.19 20.43
N PHE A 100 -0.65 -19.85 21.17
CA PHE A 100 0.72 -20.00 20.67
C PHE A 100 1.13 -21.46 20.43
N ASP A 101 0.66 -22.40 21.26
CA ASP A 101 1.08 -23.79 21.13
C ASP A 101 0.42 -24.47 19.92
N GLU A 102 -0.87 -24.20 19.70
CA GLU A 102 -1.58 -24.64 18.50
C GLU A 102 -0.99 -24.00 17.24
N ALA A 103 -0.70 -22.70 17.30
CA ALA A 103 -0.09 -21.98 16.19
C ALA A 103 1.30 -22.52 15.85
N ARG A 104 2.18 -22.73 16.84
CA ARG A 104 3.52 -23.32 16.62
C ARG A 104 3.42 -24.72 16.06
N LYS A 105 2.50 -25.55 16.56
CA LYS A 105 2.26 -26.89 16.03
C LYS A 105 1.84 -26.86 14.55
N ALA A 106 0.94 -25.96 14.18
CA ALA A 106 0.51 -25.78 12.80
C ALA A 106 1.68 -25.34 11.90
N VAL A 107 2.46 -24.34 12.34
CA VAL A 107 3.58 -23.78 11.58
C VAL A 107 4.78 -24.72 11.48
N ALA A 108 5.02 -25.58 12.48
CA ALA A 108 6.09 -26.56 12.47
C ALA A 108 5.97 -27.59 11.33
N SER A 109 4.77 -27.78 10.79
CA SER A 109 4.54 -28.67 9.64
C SER A 109 4.99 -28.08 8.30
N LEU A 110 5.29 -26.79 8.23
CA LEU A 110 5.69 -26.11 6.99
C LEU A 110 7.16 -26.36 6.69
N GLY A 111 7.42 -27.04 5.58
CA GLY A 111 8.78 -27.27 5.07
C GLY A 111 9.44 -25.99 4.56
N ASP A 112 10.77 -25.94 4.63
CA ASP A 112 11.56 -24.79 4.18
C ASP A 112 11.35 -24.47 2.69
N ALA A 113 11.23 -25.49 1.83
CA ALA A 113 10.96 -25.32 0.40
C ALA A 113 9.62 -24.63 0.11
N GLU A 114 8.66 -24.76 1.02
CA GLU A 114 7.38 -24.07 0.91
C GLU A 114 7.53 -22.59 1.24
N LEU A 115 8.27 -22.28 2.32
CA LEU A 115 8.57 -20.90 2.74
C LEU A 115 9.39 -20.16 1.68
N ASP A 116 10.31 -20.86 1.00
CA ASP A 116 11.11 -20.32 -0.07
C ASP A 116 10.28 -19.73 -1.21
N ARG A 117 9.05 -20.20 -1.43
CA ARG A 117 8.15 -19.60 -2.44
C ARG A 117 7.77 -18.17 -2.09
N TYR A 118 7.63 -17.83 -0.81
CA TYR A 118 7.38 -16.45 -0.36
C TYR A 118 8.64 -15.59 -0.37
N ILE A 119 9.83 -16.21 -0.39
CA ILE A 119 11.11 -15.51 -0.53
C ILE A 119 11.39 -15.20 -1.99
N TRP A 120 11.18 -16.15 -2.90
CA TRP A 120 11.62 -16.04 -4.29
C TRP A 120 10.54 -15.57 -5.26
N VAL A 121 9.26 -15.72 -4.91
CA VAL A 121 8.19 -15.34 -5.82
C VAL A 121 7.64 -13.98 -5.41
N THR A 122 7.85 -12.98 -6.26
CA THR A 122 7.34 -11.61 -6.06
C THR A 122 6.16 -11.30 -6.97
N ARG A 123 5.43 -10.23 -6.65
CA ARG A 123 4.32 -9.76 -7.46
C ARG A 123 4.88 -9.01 -8.67
N ALA A 124 4.62 -9.53 -9.86
CA ALA A 124 4.97 -8.89 -11.12
C ALA A 124 3.80 -8.00 -11.58
N PRO A 125 4.10 -6.85 -12.21
CA PRO A 125 3.09 -6.02 -12.83
C PRO A 125 2.27 -6.82 -13.85
N ALA A 126 0.98 -6.50 -13.94
CA ALA A 126 0.16 -6.97 -15.04
C ALA A 126 -0.58 -5.81 -15.68
N PHE A 127 -0.56 -5.82 -17.01
CA PHE A 127 -1.16 -4.79 -17.84
C PHE A 127 -2.53 -5.28 -18.33
N SER A 128 -3.49 -4.37 -18.39
CA SER A 128 -4.86 -4.66 -18.82
C SER A 128 -5.37 -3.51 -19.67
N ASP A 129 -6.10 -3.81 -20.75
CA ASP A 129 -6.73 -2.79 -21.59
C ASP A 129 -8.10 -2.35 -21.03
N SER A 130 -8.50 -2.83 -19.86
CA SER A 130 -9.77 -2.44 -19.23
C SER A 130 -9.83 -0.93 -18.98
N SER A 131 -11.03 -0.35 -19.12
CA SER A 131 -11.26 1.07 -18.83
C SER A 131 -10.91 1.41 -17.39
N GLU A 132 -11.20 0.51 -16.45
CA GLU A 132 -10.87 0.67 -15.04
C GLU A 132 -9.36 0.72 -14.80
N TRP A 133 -8.59 -0.23 -15.37
CA TRP A 133 -7.13 -0.21 -15.27
C TRP A 133 -6.54 1.09 -15.84
N ARG A 134 -7.00 1.52 -17.03
CA ARG A 134 -6.53 2.76 -17.67
C ARG A 134 -6.82 3.99 -16.81
N ARG A 135 -8.02 4.06 -16.24
CA ARG A 135 -8.43 5.15 -15.33
C ARG A 135 -7.55 5.22 -14.09
N GLN A 136 -7.37 4.10 -13.38
CA GLN A 136 -6.57 4.10 -12.15
C GLN A 136 -5.09 4.38 -12.43
N ARG A 137 -4.55 3.83 -13.52
CA ARG A 137 -3.19 4.14 -13.98
C ARG A 137 -3.04 5.63 -14.31
N TRP A 138 -4.02 6.23 -14.99
CA TRP A 138 -3.98 7.66 -15.30
C TRP A 138 -3.94 8.52 -14.03
N HIS A 139 -4.81 8.23 -13.05
CA HIS A 139 -4.78 8.92 -11.76
C HIS A 139 -3.44 8.73 -11.04
N LEU A 140 -2.86 7.53 -11.06
CA LEU A 140 -1.56 7.23 -10.49
C LEU A 140 -0.45 8.06 -11.14
N CYS A 141 -0.39 8.08 -12.47
CA CYS A 141 0.59 8.88 -13.22
C CYS A 141 0.44 10.38 -12.94
N LEU A 142 -0.79 10.88 -12.80
CA LEU A 142 -1.05 12.28 -12.44
C LEU A 142 -0.45 12.63 -11.06
N GLN A 143 -0.67 11.78 -10.06
CA GLN A 143 -0.11 11.98 -8.72
C GLN A 143 1.42 11.91 -8.73
N LEU A 144 2.01 11.02 -9.53
CA LEU A 144 3.45 10.90 -9.65
C LEU A 144 4.10 12.09 -10.33
N ARG A 145 3.47 12.67 -11.37
CA ARG A 145 3.96 13.92 -11.98
C ARG A 145 4.10 15.00 -10.92
N HIS A 146 3.05 15.18 -10.12
CA HIS A 146 3.07 16.15 -9.03
C HIS A 146 4.13 15.86 -7.96
N LEU A 147 4.36 14.57 -7.63
CA LEU A 147 5.45 14.17 -6.74
C LEU A 147 6.83 14.53 -7.30
N THR A 148 7.04 14.40 -8.62
CA THR A 148 8.33 14.67 -9.28
C THR A 148 8.62 16.13 -9.59
N GLU A 149 7.60 17.01 -9.58
CA GLU A 149 7.74 18.43 -9.94
C GLU A 149 8.58 19.22 -8.93
N LYS A 150 8.54 18.83 -7.66
CA LYS A 150 9.15 19.56 -6.55
C LYS A 150 9.59 18.62 -5.45
N GLN A 151 10.52 19.09 -4.60
CA GLN A 151 10.79 18.43 -3.34
C GLN A 151 9.66 18.74 -2.35
N TRP A 152 9.12 17.71 -1.70
CA TRP A 152 8.03 17.84 -0.73
C TRP A 152 8.51 17.53 0.68
N ARG A 153 8.33 18.45 1.64
CA ARG A 153 8.62 18.16 3.05
C ARG A 153 7.62 17.15 3.60
N PRO A 154 7.96 16.37 4.64
CA PRO A 154 7.03 15.43 5.27
C PRO A 154 5.71 16.09 5.74
N LEU A 155 4.60 15.34 5.77
CA LEU A 155 3.29 15.85 6.21
C LEU A 155 3.27 16.02 7.73
N VAL A 156 3.00 17.22 8.24
CA VAL A 156 2.71 17.45 9.66
C VAL A 156 1.21 17.44 9.89
N PHE A 157 0.71 16.37 10.51
CA PHE A 157 -0.70 16.10 10.78
C PHE A 157 -1.08 16.47 12.23
N PRO A 158 -2.14 17.26 12.45
CA PRO A 158 -2.52 17.72 13.78
C PRO A 158 -3.04 16.56 14.65
N ALA A 159 -2.71 16.54 15.94
CA ALA A 159 -3.20 15.51 16.86
C ALA A 159 -4.63 15.75 17.39
N GLY A 160 -5.31 16.82 16.98
CA GLY A 160 -6.66 17.14 17.47
C GLY A 160 -6.65 17.84 18.82
N LYS A 161 -7.36 17.29 19.82
CA LYS A 161 -7.52 17.85 21.18
C LYS A 161 -6.23 17.95 22.00
N HIS A 162 -5.13 17.33 21.56
CA HIS A 162 -3.81 17.54 22.15
C HIS A 162 -3.08 18.61 21.33
N PRO A 163 -3.32 19.92 21.56
CA PRO A 163 -2.77 20.99 20.74
C PRO A 163 -1.25 21.04 20.77
N GLU A 164 -0.62 20.41 21.77
CA GLU A 164 0.84 20.31 21.89
C GLU A 164 1.44 19.18 21.06
N GLU A 165 0.66 18.38 20.34
CA GLU A 165 1.16 17.23 19.56
C GLU A 165 0.78 17.30 18.09
N ALA A 166 1.72 16.86 17.24
CA ALA A 166 1.48 16.61 15.83
C ALA A 166 2.29 15.39 15.36
N TYR A 167 1.85 14.77 14.28
CA TYR A 167 2.48 13.59 13.69
C TYR A 167 3.12 13.91 12.36
N ARG A 168 4.33 13.43 12.12
CA ARG A 168 5.01 13.58 10.84
C ARG A 168 4.93 12.28 10.06
N PHE A 169 4.25 12.34 8.92
CA PHE A 169 4.14 11.24 7.95
C PHE A 169 5.03 11.50 6.75
N PHE A 170 5.39 10.43 6.03
CA PHE A 170 6.30 10.48 4.88
C PHE A 170 7.70 10.99 5.25
N SER A 171 8.09 10.84 6.52
CA SER A 171 9.43 11.20 6.99
C SER A 171 10.50 10.25 6.47
N GLU A 172 10.18 9.02 6.09
CA GLU A 172 11.19 7.99 5.78
C GLU A 172 11.48 7.93 4.27
N PRO A 173 12.73 8.20 3.81
CA PRO A 173 13.05 8.27 2.39
C PRO A 173 12.78 7.00 1.60
N THR A 174 12.99 5.82 2.21
CA THR A 174 12.75 4.56 1.51
C THR A 174 11.26 4.22 1.38
N GLN A 175 10.37 4.90 2.11
CA GLN A 175 8.91 4.85 1.86
C GLN A 175 8.55 5.47 0.51
N MET A 176 9.15 6.60 0.17
CA MET A 176 8.98 7.21 -1.14
C MET A 176 9.58 6.30 -2.22
N LEU A 177 10.80 5.80 -1.99
CA LEU A 177 11.46 4.89 -2.93
C LEU A 177 10.63 3.63 -3.20
N GLU A 178 9.97 3.09 -2.18
CA GLU A 178 9.10 1.92 -2.32
C GLU A 178 7.94 2.19 -3.28
N VAL A 179 7.23 3.32 -3.12
CA VAL A 179 6.15 3.72 -4.03
C VAL A 179 6.71 3.90 -5.44
N LEU A 180 7.80 4.65 -5.60
CA LEU A 180 8.44 4.89 -6.90
C LEU A 180 8.87 3.60 -7.58
N ALA A 181 9.40 2.63 -6.84
CA ALA A 181 9.82 1.34 -7.38
C ALA A 181 8.64 0.47 -7.82
N GLN A 182 7.55 0.43 -7.04
CA GLN A 182 6.36 -0.34 -7.40
C GLN A 182 5.66 0.22 -8.64
N VAL A 183 5.59 1.54 -8.76
CA VAL A 183 4.90 2.19 -9.88
C VAL A 183 5.74 2.22 -11.15
N TYR A 184 7.07 2.10 -11.06
CA TYR A 184 8.02 2.34 -12.15
C TYR A 184 7.66 1.63 -13.47
N ARG A 185 7.25 0.35 -13.38
CA ARG A 185 6.91 -0.48 -14.56
C ARG A 185 5.59 -0.10 -15.23
N TYR A 186 4.76 0.73 -14.58
CA TYR A 186 3.50 1.23 -15.15
C TYR A 186 3.66 2.57 -15.88
N LEU A 187 4.82 3.22 -15.77
CA LEU A 187 5.01 4.60 -16.23
C LEU A 187 5.32 4.67 -17.74
N ASP A 188 4.87 5.76 -18.37
CA ASP A 188 5.39 6.16 -19.68
C ASP A 188 6.87 6.58 -19.60
N SER A 189 7.55 6.72 -20.73
CA SER A 189 8.99 7.01 -20.78
C SER A 189 9.36 8.33 -20.09
N ASP A 190 8.65 9.43 -20.41
CA ASP A 190 8.88 10.74 -19.80
C ASP A 190 8.80 10.68 -18.27
N LEU A 191 7.75 10.06 -17.74
CA LEU A 191 7.59 9.95 -16.29
C LEU A 191 8.59 8.97 -15.67
N ARG A 192 9.03 7.92 -16.37
CA ARG A 192 10.14 7.06 -15.90
C ARG A 192 11.43 7.85 -15.75
N ASP A 193 11.76 8.71 -16.70
CA ASP A 193 12.98 9.51 -16.69
C ASP A 193 12.95 10.55 -15.58
N LYS A 194 11.80 11.19 -15.34
CA LYS A 194 11.58 12.07 -14.18
C LYS A 194 11.75 11.33 -12.85
N VAL A 195 11.18 10.13 -12.73
CA VAL A 195 11.31 9.31 -11.52
C VAL A 195 12.75 8.85 -11.30
N ARG A 196 13.48 8.45 -12.36
CA ARG A 196 14.92 8.15 -12.27
C ARG A 196 15.72 9.35 -11.80
N THR A 197 15.51 10.51 -12.43
CA THR A 197 16.16 11.77 -12.07
C THR A 197 15.91 12.14 -10.60
N LEU A 198 14.68 11.96 -10.11
CA LEU A 198 14.35 12.15 -8.69
C LEU A 198 15.12 11.18 -7.79
N VAL A 199 15.17 9.88 -8.10
CA VAL A 199 15.88 8.91 -7.27
C VAL A 199 17.40 9.13 -7.32
N GLU A 200 17.95 9.51 -8.46
CA GLU A 200 19.36 9.90 -8.61
C GLU A 200 19.70 11.11 -7.75
N SER A 201 18.85 12.14 -7.73
CA SER A 201 19.03 13.30 -6.85
C SER A 201 18.92 12.91 -5.37
N MET A 202 18.00 11.99 -5.02
CA MET A 202 17.89 11.45 -3.66
C MET A 202 19.14 10.67 -3.23
N ARG A 203 19.87 10.06 -4.17
CA ARG A 203 21.12 9.30 -3.92
C ARG A 203 22.39 10.15 -4.01
N SER A 204 22.28 11.43 -4.35
CA SER A 204 23.42 12.34 -4.40
C SER A 204 24.15 12.43 -3.04
N PRO A 205 25.39 12.95 -2.97
CA PRO A 205 26.14 13.07 -1.73
C PRO A 205 25.42 13.80 -0.59
N ASP A 206 24.51 14.72 -0.91
CA ASP A 206 23.70 15.46 0.07
C ASP A 206 22.24 14.96 0.13
N GLY A 207 21.95 13.87 -0.57
CA GLY A 207 20.62 13.31 -0.73
C GLY A 207 20.20 12.41 0.43
N PRO A 208 18.87 12.26 0.67
CA PRO A 208 18.33 11.45 1.76
C PRO A 208 18.51 9.93 1.60
N LEU A 209 18.86 9.44 0.41
CA LEU A 209 19.25 8.06 0.15
C LEU A 209 20.77 7.88 0.08
N GLN A 210 21.55 8.85 0.57
CA GLN A 210 22.99 8.71 0.70
C GLN A 210 23.35 7.53 1.62
N GLY A 211 24.30 6.71 1.17
CA GLY A 211 24.84 5.58 1.92
C GLY A 211 24.00 4.29 1.79
N PRO A 212 24.39 3.23 2.51
CA PRO A 212 23.94 1.87 2.22
C PRO A 212 22.44 1.65 2.47
N THR A 213 21.87 2.38 3.44
CA THR A 213 20.45 2.25 3.82
C THR A 213 19.70 3.58 3.81
N GLY A 214 20.30 4.63 3.23
CA GLY A 214 19.80 6.00 3.31
C GLY A 214 19.74 6.59 4.73
N ALA A 215 19.39 7.87 4.80
CA ALA A 215 19.12 8.58 6.05
C ALA A 215 17.87 8.02 6.74
N PRO A 216 17.77 8.09 8.07
CA PRO A 216 16.60 7.64 8.78
C PRO A 216 15.35 8.45 8.50
N ALA A 217 15.49 9.75 8.24
CA ALA A 217 14.38 10.63 7.91
C ALA A 217 14.83 11.71 6.90
N PHE A 218 13.89 12.25 6.13
CA PHE A 218 14.05 13.54 5.46
C PHE A 218 14.27 14.66 6.48
N ALA A 219 14.98 15.70 6.06
CA ALA A 219 15.00 16.95 6.82
C ALA A 219 13.55 17.48 6.93
N PRO A 220 13.09 17.83 8.14
CA PRO A 220 11.67 18.08 8.40
C PRO A 220 11.11 19.30 7.67
N ASP A 221 11.97 20.28 7.38
CA ASP A 221 11.62 21.55 6.73
C ASP A 221 12.10 21.65 5.28
N ALA A 222 12.65 20.56 4.71
CA ALA A 222 13.18 20.57 3.36
C ALA A 222 12.09 20.32 2.31
N GLY A 223 11.90 21.30 1.42
CA GLY A 223 10.93 21.25 0.33
C GLY A 223 9.60 21.96 0.66
N GLU A 224 8.67 21.85 -0.28
CA GLU A 224 7.36 22.49 -0.23
C GLU A 224 6.43 21.83 0.79
N VAL A 225 5.53 22.64 1.34
CA VAL A 225 4.47 22.18 2.24
C VAL A 225 3.49 21.30 1.49
N ARG A 226 3.26 20.08 1.98
CA ARG A 226 2.29 19.18 1.35
C ARG A 226 0.88 19.23 1.93
N SER A 227 0.67 19.81 3.12
CA SER A 227 -0.67 19.93 3.74
C SER A 227 -1.57 20.93 3.02
N TYR A 228 -2.89 20.69 3.06
CA TYR A 228 -3.91 21.65 2.59
C TYR A 228 -4.21 22.78 3.58
N TYR A 229 -3.51 22.80 4.70
CA TYR A 229 -3.63 23.76 5.79
C TYR A 229 -2.23 24.17 6.22
N ASP A 230 -2.15 25.32 6.89
CA ASP A 230 -0.92 25.77 7.51
C ASP A 230 -0.68 24.98 8.80
N PRO A 231 0.40 24.19 8.89
CA PRO A 231 0.71 23.52 10.14
C PRO A 231 1.06 24.57 11.20
N PRO A 232 0.69 24.34 12.47
CA PRO A 232 1.07 25.25 13.54
C PRO A 232 2.60 25.37 13.62
N PRO A 233 3.13 26.55 14.01
CA PRO A 233 4.56 26.73 14.22
C PRO A 233 5.14 25.62 15.09
N SER A 234 6.32 25.09 14.73
CA SER A 234 6.97 24.00 15.47
C SER A 234 7.28 24.35 16.94
N ALA A 235 7.38 25.64 17.27
CA ALA A 235 7.51 26.12 18.65
C ALA A 235 6.26 25.86 19.52
N LEU A 236 5.09 25.66 18.90
CA LEU A 236 3.81 25.42 19.59
C LEU A 236 3.44 23.93 19.61
N VAL A 237 4.09 23.09 18.81
CA VAL A 237 3.75 21.67 18.68
C VAL A 237 4.95 20.76 18.79
N ARG A 238 4.83 19.74 19.62
CA ARG A 238 5.73 18.60 19.64
C ARG A 238 5.41 17.68 18.46
N VAL A 239 6.17 17.83 17.39
CA VAL A 239 6.07 16.96 16.21
C VAL A 239 6.78 15.63 16.49
N ARG A 240 6.06 14.52 16.33
CA ARG A 240 6.58 13.16 16.45
C ARG A 240 6.60 12.50 15.08
N ASP A 241 7.73 11.90 14.71
CA ASP A 241 7.76 11.05 13.51
C ASP A 241 6.91 9.80 13.71
N ASP A 242 6.36 9.32 12.60
CA ASP A 242 5.71 8.02 12.54
C ASP A 242 6.71 6.86 12.75
N ILE A 243 6.22 5.62 12.82
CA ILE A 243 7.09 4.45 12.98
C ILE A 243 8.00 4.31 11.77
N MET A 244 9.31 4.39 12.02
CA MET A 244 10.36 4.36 11.00
C MET A 244 10.88 2.95 10.75
N ARG A 245 11.28 2.66 9.52
CA ARG A 245 11.92 1.38 9.17
C ARG A 245 13.30 1.25 9.81
N THR A 246 13.62 0.04 10.28
CA THR A 246 14.98 -0.34 10.66
C THR A 246 15.89 -0.40 9.42
N PRO A 247 17.22 -0.30 9.58
CA PRO A 247 18.15 -0.45 8.44
C PRO A 247 17.94 -1.71 7.62
N LEU A 248 17.62 -2.85 8.27
CA LEU A 248 17.29 -4.09 7.59
C LEU A 248 15.98 -3.99 6.78
N ALA A 249 14.92 -3.41 7.35
CA ALA A 249 13.64 -3.24 6.64
C ALA A 249 13.76 -2.34 5.40
N ARG A 250 14.71 -1.39 5.39
CA ARG A 250 14.99 -0.51 4.25
C ARG A 250 15.63 -1.22 3.06
N LEU A 251 16.14 -2.44 3.24
CA LEU A 251 16.65 -3.23 2.11
C LEU A 251 15.54 -3.57 1.12
N TYR A 252 14.28 -3.67 1.56
CA TYR A 252 13.18 -4.05 0.68
C TYR A 252 12.89 -2.99 -0.39
N PRO A 253 12.67 -1.70 -0.06
CA PRO A 253 12.54 -0.66 -1.09
C PRO A 253 13.77 -0.52 -1.99
N LEU A 254 14.99 -0.67 -1.45
CA LEU A 254 16.24 -0.58 -2.23
C LEU A 254 16.36 -1.73 -3.24
N TRP A 255 16.12 -2.97 -2.79
CA TRP A 255 16.04 -4.15 -3.66
C TRP A 255 14.96 -3.97 -4.72
N LEU A 256 13.77 -3.50 -4.33
CA LEU A 256 12.64 -3.36 -5.22
C LEU A 256 12.93 -2.35 -6.33
N TRP A 257 13.58 -1.23 -6.00
CA TRP A 257 14.05 -0.26 -6.99
C TRP A 257 15.04 -0.88 -7.98
N ALA A 258 16.08 -1.55 -7.48
CA ALA A 258 17.08 -2.20 -8.33
C ALA A 258 16.45 -3.29 -9.23
N HIS A 259 15.49 -4.05 -8.71
CA HIS A 259 14.76 -5.05 -9.48
C HIS A 259 13.80 -4.42 -10.51
N ALA A 260 13.14 -3.32 -10.18
CA ALA A 260 12.19 -2.66 -11.07
C ALA A 260 12.90 -1.95 -12.24
N THR A 261 14.07 -1.36 -11.99
CA THR A 261 14.81 -0.51 -12.93
C THR A 261 15.99 -1.20 -13.62
N GLY A 262 16.50 -2.29 -13.04
CA GLY A 262 17.77 -2.88 -13.46
C GLY A 262 19.01 -2.18 -12.89
N ASP A 263 18.86 -1.11 -12.10
CA ASP A 263 19.98 -0.38 -11.49
C ASP A 263 20.45 -1.04 -10.18
N TRP A 264 21.40 -1.97 -10.30
CA TRP A 264 21.99 -2.73 -9.19
C TRP A 264 23.27 -2.12 -8.62
N ALA A 265 23.85 -1.13 -9.28
CA ALA A 265 25.22 -0.66 -9.00
C ALA A 265 25.42 -0.21 -7.55
N ALA A 266 24.44 0.50 -6.98
CA ALA A 266 24.51 0.96 -5.60
C ALA A 266 24.51 -0.20 -4.59
N LEU A 267 23.63 -1.19 -4.79
CA LEU A 267 23.54 -2.36 -3.89
C LEU A 267 24.78 -3.25 -3.98
N GLU A 268 25.32 -3.45 -5.19
CA GLU A 268 26.56 -4.20 -5.40
C GLU A 268 27.75 -3.53 -4.70
N LYS A 269 27.88 -2.20 -4.86
CA LYS A 269 28.91 -1.41 -4.20
C LYS A 269 28.82 -1.45 -2.68
N ASP A 270 27.61 -1.29 -2.13
CA ASP A 270 27.40 -1.21 -0.69
C ASP A 270 27.24 -2.58 -0.01
N TRP A 271 27.17 -3.67 -0.77
CA TRP A 271 26.96 -5.03 -0.24
C TRP A 271 27.86 -5.41 0.94
N PRO A 272 29.19 -5.13 0.93
CA PRO A 272 30.05 -5.46 2.07
C PRO A 272 29.58 -4.85 3.41
N ARG A 273 28.90 -3.70 3.38
CA ARG A 273 28.33 -3.01 4.55
C ARG A 273 26.93 -3.52 4.89
N LEU A 274 26.20 -4.02 3.90
CA LEU A 274 24.82 -4.50 4.04
C LEU A 274 24.74 -5.94 4.55
N ARG A 275 25.74 -6.78 4.24
CA ARG A 275 25.72 -8.22 4.53
C ARG A 275 25.53 -8.58 6.01
N ASP A 276 25.87 -7.68 6.93
CA ASP A 276 25.73 -7.93 8.37
C ASP A 276 24.35 -7.54 8.93
N LEU A 277 23.53 -6.80 8.17
CA LEU A 277 22.21 -6.34 8.60
C LEU A 277 21.22 -7.47 8.87
N ALA A 278 21.41 -8.65 8.26
CA ALA A 278 20.61 -9.83 8.60
C ALA A 278 20.73 -10.24 10.08
N SER A 279 21.73 -9.74 10.82
CA SER A 279 21.87 -9.93 12.27
C SER A 279 21.29 -8.81 13.13
N SER A 280 20.73 -7.76 12.53
CA SER A 280 20.06 -6.70 13.28
C SER A 280 18.83 -7.23 14.01
N ALA A 281 18.61 -6.71 15.21
CA ALA A 281 17.42 -7.02 15.98
C ALA A 281 16.16 -6.53 15.23
N PRO A 282 15.07 -7.32 15.24
CA PRO A 282 13.81 -6.88 14.67
C PRO A 282 13.15 -5.78 15.54
N ASN A 283 12.34 -4.93 14.92
CA ASN A 283 11.53 -3.89 15.58
C ASN A 283 10.33 -4.48 16.32
N ALA A 284 9.85 -3.90 17.43
CA ALA A 284 8.85 -4.53 18.29
C ALA A 284 7.64 -5.12 17.53
N MET A 285 7.12 -6.27 17.98
CA MET A 285 5.99 -6.95 17.34
C MET A 285 4.77 -6.03 17.22
N GLU A 286 4.60 -5.15 18.20
CA GLU A 286 3.50 -4.20 18.29
C GLU A 286 3.56 -3.10 17.23
N GLU A 287 4.74 -2.81 16.68
CA GLU A 287 4.91 -1.72 15.72
C GLU A 287 4.39 -2.09 14.34
N ASP A 288 4.75 -3.25 13.81
CA ASP A 288 4.32 -3.68 12.47
C ASP A 288 4.17 -5.21 12.30
N CYS A 289 4.02 -5.94 13.40
CA CYS A 289 4.00 -7.41 13.41
C CYS A 289 5.20 -8.04 12.68
N ARG A 290 6.36 -7.37 12.67
CA ARG A 290 7.58 -7.77 11.96
C ARG A 290 7.42 -7.79 10.43
N ASN A 291 6.41 -7.13 9.87
CA ASN A 291 6.23 -7.07 8.41
C ASN A 291 7.46 -6.46 7.73
N GLY A 292 7.97 -5.33 8.24
CA GLY A 292 9.20 -4.70 7.73
C GLY A 292 10.45 -5.58 7.91
N HIS A 293 10.55 -6.32 9.02
CA HIS A 293 11.65 -7.26 9.24
C HIS A 293 11.64 -8.43 8.25
N CYS A 294 10.47 -9.04 8.03
CA CYS A 294 10.31 -10.11 7.02
C CYS A 294 10.68 -9.60 5.63
N ALA A 295 10.15 -8.43 5.25
CA ALA A 295 10.45 -7.80 3.97
C ALA A 295 11.95 -7.54 3.77
N GLY A 296 12.62 -6.99 4.79
CA GLY A 296 14.06 -6.74 4.78
C GLY A 296 14.90 -8.02 4.61
N LEU A 297 14.53 -9.11 5.28
CA LEU A 297 15.20 -10.41 5.15
C LEU A 297 14.95 -11.08 3.79
N ILE A 298 13.74 -10.96 3.24
CA ILE A 298 13.44 -11.40 1.86
C ILE A 298 14.34 -10.66 0.87
N ALA A 299 14.40 -9.33 0.97
CA ALA A 299 15.25 -8.51 0.12
C ALA A 299 16.73 -8.85 0.28
N TYR A 300 17.20 -9.07 1.52
CA TYR A 300 18.55 -9.52 1.80
C TYR A 300 18.91 -10.82 1.05
N CYS A 301 18.03 -11.83 1.06
CA CYS A 301 18.26 -13.08 0.32
C CYS A 301 18.38 -12.82 -1.18
N ARG A 302 17.51 -11.97 -1.73
CA ARG A 302 17.50 -11.65 -3.16
C ARG A 302 18.74 -10.86 -3.59
N ILE A 303 19.20 -9.92 -2.76
CA ILE A 303 20.45 -9.19 -2.99
C ILE A 303 21.64 -10.15 -2.91
N ALA A 304 21.74 -10.97 -1.85
CA ALA A 304 22.82 -11.95 -1.67
C ALA A 304 22.93 -12.90 -2.87
N GLN A 305 21.79 -13.39 -3.37
CA GLN A 305 21.78 -14.21 -4.58
C GLN A 305 22.24 -13.44 -5.82
N LYS A 306 21.78 -12.19 -6.00
CA LYS A 306 22.17 -11.35 -7.15
C LYS A 306 23.68 -11.06 -7.18
N VAL A 307 24.29 -10.82 -6.03
CA VAL A 307 25.74 -10.52 -5.92
C VAL A 307 26.62 -11.77 -5.83
N GLY A 308 26.03 -12.97 -5.78
CA GLY A 308 26.76 -14.24 -5.71
C GLY A 308 27.36 -14.58 -4.34
N ASP A 309 26.87 -13.98 -3.24
CA ASP A 309 27.34 -14.24 -1.88
C ASP A 309 26.59 -15.43 -1.26
N ALA A 310 27.09 -16.65 -1.52
CA ALA A 310 26.45 -17.89 -1.08
C ALA A 310 26.35 -18.02 0.45
N ALA A 311 27.37 -17.56 1.18
CA ALA A 311 27.39 -17.64 2.65
C ALA A 311 26.35 -16.69 3.28
N ALA A 312 26.25 -15.46 2.75
CA ALA A 312 25.18 -14.55 3.15
C ALA A 312 23.81 -15.09 2.76
N LEU A 313 23.66 -15.67 1.57
CA LEU A 313 22.39 -16.25 1.12
C LEU A 313 21.91 -17.37 2.05
N GLU A 314 22.77 -18.31 2.42
CA GLU A 314 22.43 -19.39 3.35
C GLU A 314 21.97 -18.84 4.72
N LYS A 315 22.74 -17.90 5.29
CA LYS A 315 22.40 -17.21 6.53
C LYS A 315 21.06 -16.47 6.41
N GLY A 316 20.85 -15.77 5.29
CA GLY A 316 19.64 -15.02 4.99
C GLY A 316 18.42 -15.93 4.92
N LEU A 317 18.52 -17.05 4.20
CA LEU A 317 17.43 -18.02 4.06
C LEU A 317 17.00 -18.59 5.42
N ALA A 318 17.95 -19.03 6.24
CA ALA A 318 17.64 -19.55 7.57
C ALA A 318 16.88 -18.53 8.43
N LYS A 319 17.33 -17.27 8.44
CA LYS A 319 16.68 -16.20 9.20
C LYS A 319 15.33 -15.78 8.63
N THR A 320 15.23 -15.68 7.31
CA THR A 320 13.98 -15.32 6.64
C THR A 320 12.90 -16.34 6.93
N ARG A 321 13.21 -17.64 6.79
CA ARG A 321 12.29 -18.73 7.13
C ARG A 321 11.85 -18.70 8.59
N ALA A 322 12.77 -18.43 9.51
CA ALA A 322 12.44 -18.26 10.93
C ALA A 322 11.48 -17.08 11.16
N ALA A 323 11.73 -15.93 10.54
CA ALA A 323 10.88 -14.74 10.63
C ALA A 323 9.49 -14.96 10.03
N LEU A 324 9.39 -15.62 8.87
CA LEU A 324 8.10 -15.98 8.26
C LEU A 324 7.29 -16.93 9.16
N ARG A 325 7.95 -17.89 9.82
CA ARG A 325 7.31 -18.75 10.82
C ARG A 325 6.82 -17.98 12.03
N GLU A 326 7.64 -17.08 12.60
CA GLU A 326 7.23 -16.21 13.72
C GLU A 326 6.00 -15.37 13.33
N ARG A 327 6.04 -14.78 12.14
CA ARG A 327 4.94 -13.99 11.60
C ARG A 327 3.65 -14.79 11.50
N LEU A 328 3.71 -16.02 10.98
CA LEU A 328 2.54 -16.90 10.85
C LEU A 328 2.05 -17.43 12.20
N VAL A 329 2.97 -17.73 13.13
CA VAL A 329 2.60 -18.08 14.51
C VAL A 329 1.79 -16.95 15.14
N TYR A 330 2.19 -15.68 14.95
CA TYR A 330 1.40 -14.55 15.43
C TYR A 330 -0.01 -14.55 14.83
N GLU A 331 -0.14 -14.77 13.51
CA GLU A 331 -1.45 -14.79 12.85
C GLU A 331 -2.40 -15.81 13.46
N LEU A 332 -1.91 -17.05 13.61
CA LEU A 332 -2.68 -18.20 14.05
C LEU A 332 -2.89 -18.21 15.57
N ALA A 333 -2.02 -17.54 16.34
CA ALA A 333 -2.20 -17.39 17.78
C ALA A 333 -3.25 -16.34 18.13
N HIS A 334 -3.42 -15.31 17.29
CA HIS A 334 -4.34 -14.19 17.53
C HIS A 334 -5.54 -14.21 16.57
N THR A 335 -6.34 -15.28 16.63
CA THR A 335 -7.49 -15.48 15.72
C THR A 335 -8.67 -14.53 15.96
N ARG A 336 -8.69 -13.81 17.08
CA ARG A 336 -9.80 -12.94 17.51
C ARG A 336 -9.33 -11.55 17.98
N GLY A 337 -8.06 -11.22 17.84
CA GLY A 337 -7.51 -9.92 18.22
C GLY A 337 -6.08 -9.75 17.71
N GLY A 338 -5.26 -8.99 18.42
CA GLY A 338 -3.88 -8.71 18.00
C GLY A 338 -3.80 -7.82 16.75
N LEU A 339 -4.88 -7.11 16.40
CA LEU A 339 -4.92 -6.21 15.27
C LEU A 339 -4.48 -4.78 15.67
N ILE A 340 -5.04 -4.24 16.76
CA ILE A 340 -4.86 -2.83 17.14
C ILE A 340 -3.83 -2.67 18.25
N THR A 341 -2.67 -2.10 18.01
CA THR A 341 -1.61 -1.94 19.03
C THR A 341 -1.48 -0.50 19.49
N SER A 342 -1.13 -0.30 20.76
CA SER A 342 -0.74 1.01 21.27
C SER A 342 0.76 1.19 21.07
N VAL A 343 1.14 2.31 20.45
CA VAL A 343 2.55 2.66 20.25
C VAL A 343 2.93 3.84 21.16
N PRO A 344 4.23 4.08 21.44
CA PRO A 344 4.72 4.97 22.53
C PRO A 344 4.23 6.43 22.56
N VAL A 345 3.36 6.84 21.65
CA VAL A 345 2.87 8.21 21.46
C VAL A 345 1.36 8.36 21.72
N GLY A 346 0.76 7.48 22.54
CA GLY A 346 -0.67 7.56 22.84
C GLY A 346 -1.55 7.42 21.59
N ARG A 347 -1.02 6.73 20.58
CA ARG A 347 -1.67 6.41 19.31
C ARG A 347 -1.92 4.92 19.26
N THR A 348 -3.03 4.57 18.61
CA THR A 348 -3.30 3.19 18.22
C THR A 348 -3.10 3.06 16.70
N ILE A 349 -2.62 1.90 16.27
CA ILE A 349 -2.37 1.58 14.86
C ILE A 349 -2.87 0.18 14.54
N LEU A 350 -3.02 -0.16 13.26
CA LEU A 350 -3.29 -1.52 12.82
C LEU A 350 -1.95 -2.22 12.56
N GLY A 351 -1.17 -2.43 13.63
CA GLY A 351 0.20 -2.95 13.57
C GLY A 351 0.31 -4.25 12.76
N ARG A 352 -0.73 -5.09 12.74
CA ARG A 352 -0.79 -6.33 11.95
C ARG A 352 -0.66 -6.12 10.44
N TRP A 353 -1.09 -4.97 9.93
CA TRP A 353 -1.14 -4.63 8.49
C TRP A 353 -0.20 -3.49 8.10
N ARG A 354 0.52 -2.93 9.09
CA ARG A 354 1.50 -1.89 8.85
C ARG A 354 2.72 -2.43 8.12
N ASN A 355 3.25 -1.67 7.16
CA ASN A 355 4.39 -2.07 6.32
C ASN A 355 4.20 -3.42 5.61
N LEU A 356 2.96 -3.82 5.32
CA LEU A 356 2.65 -5.07 4.64
C LEU A 356 3.18 -5.05 3.20
N THR A 357 4.03 -6.00 2.85
CA THR A 357 4.51 -6.20 1.46
C THR A 357 3.72 -7.31 0.77
N PRO A 358 3.72 -7.38 -0.57
CA PRO A 358 3.01 -8.43 -1.31
C PRO A 358 3.36 -9.85 -0.84
N GLU A 359 4.62 -10.17 -0.61
CA GLU A 359 5.06 -11.52 -0.20
C GLU A 359 4.51 -11.91 1.17
N VAL A 360 4.54 -11.00 2.14
CA VAL A 360 3.99 -11.24 3.48
C VAL A 360 2.46 -11.31 3.40
N GLY A 361 1.82 -10.44 2.62
CA GLY A 361 0.38 -10.49 2.35
C GLY A 361 -0.05 -11.85 1.77
N ARG A 362 0.70 -12.37 0.79
CA ARG A 362 0.47 -13.69 0.20
C ARG A 362 0.66 -14.83 1.20
N LEU A 363 1.69 -14.79 2.04
CA LEU A 363 1.87 -15.79 3.10
C LEU A 363 0.63 -15.85 4.00
N ILE A 364 0.10 -14.68 4.40
CA ILE A 364 -1.10 -14.60 5.24
C ILE A 364 -2.33 -15.06 4.46
N ALA A 365 -2.48 -14.70 3.17
CA ALA A 365 -3.58 -15.15 2.32
C ALA A 365 -3.60 -16.68 2.20
N ASP A 366 -2.45 -17.31 1.98
CA ASP A 366 -2.37 -18.75 1.79
C ASP A 366 -2.60 -19.53 3.09
N ARG A 367 -2.25 -18.96 4.25
CA ARG A 367 -2.14 -19.72 5.52
C ARG A 367 -3.02 -19.25 6.66
N ALA A 368 -3.52 -18.02 6.61
CA ALA A 368 -4.28 -17.40 7.68
C ALA A 368 -5.45 -16.52 7.17
N LEU A 369 -5.87 -16.68 5.91
CA LEU A 369 -6.98 -15.92 5.33
C LEU A 369 -8.26 -15.92 6.18
N PRO A 370 -8.73 -17.05 6.76
CA PRO A 370 -9.92 -17.03 7.61
C PRO A 370 -9.77 -16.12 8.85
N VAL A 371 -8.56 -15.97 9.37
CA VAL A 371 -8.28 -15.06 10.49
C VAL A 371 -8.41 -13.62 10.03
N THR A 372 -7.76 -13.25 8.91
CA THR A 372 -7.86 -11.89 8.38
C THR A 372 -9.29 -11.53 7.97
N GLN A 373 -10.02 -12.44 7.33
CA GLN A 373 -11.44 -12.24 6.99
C GLN A 373 -12.28 -11.96 8.23
N ARG A 374 -12.11 -12.74 9.31
CA ARG A 374 -12.81 -12.50 10.57
C ARG A 374 -12.50 -11.12 11.14
N LEU A 375 -11.23 -10.76 11.19
CA LEU A 375 -10.80 -9.47 11.73
C LEU A 375 -11.33 -8.31 10.87
N MET A 376 -11.28 -8.42 9.54
CA MET A 376 -11.85 -7.43 8.63
C MET A 376 -13.36 -7.27 8.87
N ASN A 377 -14.10 -8.37 8.90
CA ASN A 377 -15.55 -8.36 9.09
C ASN A 377 -15.97 -7.72 10.43
N VAL A 378 -15.23 -8.00 11.50
CA VAL A 378 -15.58 -7.53 12.85
C VAL A 378 -15.01 -6.15 13.14
N TYR A 379 -13.69 -5.96 13.01
CA TYR A 379 -13.02 -4.75 13.45
C TYR A 379 -13.20 -3.59 12.46
N ILE A 380 -13.35 -3.91 11.18
CA ILE A 380 -13.35 -2.90 10.12
C ILE A 380 -14.76 -2.73 9.56
N ASP A 381 -15.30 -3.73 8.87
CA ASP A 381 -16.59 -3.59 8.18
C ASP A 381 -17.74 -3.29 9.14
N ARG A 382 -17.77 -3.96 10.28
CA ARG A 382 -18.83 -3.76 11.27
C ARG A 382 -18.62 -2.54 12.15
N LEU A 383 -17.40 -2.34 12.66
CA LEU A 383 -17.15 -1.37 13.73
C LEU A 383 -16.54 -0.06 13.25
N ARG A 384 -15.97 -0.02 12.05
CA ARG A 384 -15.31 1.16 11.48
C ARG A 384 -15.65 1.32 9.99
N PRO A 385 -16.93 1.29 9.57
CA PRO A 385 -17.30 1.19 8.14
C PRO A 385 -16.80 2.37 7.29
N THR A 386 -16.47 3.51 7.91
CA THR A 386 -15.99 4.73 7.26
C THR A 386 -14.47 4.85 7.21
N TRP A 387 -13.71 3.79 7.57
CA TRP A 387 -12.23 3.74 7.62
C TRP A 387 -11.49 4.28 6.37
N HIS A 388 -12.17 4.32 5.23
CA HIS A 388 -11.60 4.68 3.95
C HIS A 388 -11.67 6.18 3.65
N LEU A 389 -12.51 6.92 4.38
CA LEU A 389 -12.73 8.34 4.17
C LEU A 389 -11.57 9.17 4.72
N ALA A 390 -10.91 9.96 3.86
CA ALA A 390 -9.93 10.94 4.26
C ALA A 390 -10.59 12.03 5.10
N TRP A 391 -9.87 12.49 6.13
CA TRP A 391 -10.35 13.51 7.07
C TRP A 391 -11.61 13.14 7.87
N ASN A 392 -11.99 11.86 7.86
CA ASN A 392 -13.07 11.34 8.70
C ASN A 392 -12.71 11.39 10.18
N VAL A 393 -13.72 11.30 11.05
CA VAL A 393 -13.52 11.19 12.50
C VAL A 393 -12.71 9.96 12.85
N GLU A 394 -11.76 10.08 13.79
CA GLU A 394 -10.94 8.93 14.18
C GLU A 394 -11.84 7.83 14.75
N THR A 395 -11.88 6.70 14.06
CA THR A 395 -12.68 5.53 14.44
C THR A 395 -11.91 4.57 15.36
N MET A 396 -10.63 4.89 15.60
CA MET A 396 -9.76 4.18 16.53
C MET A 396 -9.65 4.90 17.86
N TRP A 397 -9.22 4.14 18.86
CA TRP A 397 -9.18 4.60 20.23
C TRP A 397 -8.11 5.66 20.42
N ARG A 398 -8.56 6.91 20.42
CA ARG A 398 -7.75 8.07 20.80
C ARG A 398 -8.64 9.11 21.47
N ASN A 399 -8.14 9.73 22.53
CA ASN A 399 -8.87 10.75 23.27
C ASN A 399 -9.18 11.94 22.36
N GLU A 400 -10.39 11.97 21.81
CA GLU A 400 -10.95 13.14 21.14
C GLU A 400 -10.04 13.69 20.03
N CYS A 401 -9.43 12.78 19.26
CA CYS A 401 -8.81 13.15 18.00
C CYS A 401 -9.92 13.21 16.95
N PRO A 402 -10.16 14.36 16.30
CA PRO A 402 -11.25 14.50 15.35
C PRO A 402 -10.91 13.89 13.98
N PHE A 403 -9.70 13.38 13.75
CA PHE A 403 -9.26 12.94 12.42
C PHE A 403 -8.56 11.59 12.42
N GLU A 404 -9.05 10.70 11.56
CA GLU A 404 -8.45 9.41 11.26
C GLU A 404 -7.07 9.58 10.60
N PHE A 405 -6.07 8.83 11.09
CA PHE A 405 -4.72 8.93 10.54
C PHE A 405 -4.63 8.35 9.13
N PRO A 406 -3.83 8.97 8.23
CA PRO A 406 -3.63 8.47 6.87
C PRO A 406 -3.18 7.01 6.82
N THR A 407 -2.39 6.57 7.81
CA THR A 407 -1.89 5.17 7.85
C THR A 407 -2.99 4.16 8.06
N MET A 408 -4.07 4.48 8.80
CA MET A 408 -5.11 3.50 9.07
C MET A 408 -5.81 3.08 7.79
N SER A 409 -6.21 4.07 6.98
CA SER A 409 -6.79 3.81 5.66
C SER A 409 -5.83 3.00 4.80
N ALA A 410 -4.53 3.37 4.77
CA ALA A 410 -3.51 2.65 4.01
C ALA A 410 -3.33 1.19 4.47
N GLU A 411 -3.28 0.96 5.79
CA GLU A 411 -3.12 -0.35 6.44
C GLU A 411 -4.30 -1.28 6.11
N VAL A 412 -5.55 -0.80 6.25
CA VAL A 412 -6.75 -1.55 5.89
C VAL A 412 -6.78 -1.86 4.40
N PHE A 413 -6.49 -0.86 3.57
CA PHE A 413 -6.52 -1.01 2.11
C PHE A 413 -5.48 -2.02 1.62
N ALA A 414 -4.27 -2.00 2.19
CA ALA A 414 -3.22 -2.98 1.91
C ALA A 414 -3.67 -4.40 2.28
N ALA A 415 -4.32 -4.60 3.44
CA ALA A 415 -4.83 -5.92 3.84
C ALA A 415 -5.93 -6.43 2.88
N ARG A 416 -6.85 -5.57 2.45
CA ARG A 416 -7.88 -5.93 1.45
C ARG A 416 -7.27 -6.32 0.11
N ALA A 417 -6.30 -5.55 -0.37
CA ALA A 417 -5.67 -5.79 -1.65
C ALA A 417 -4.74 -7.01 -1.64
N LEU A 418 -3.88 -7.14 -0.62
CA LEU A 418 -2.78 -8.11 -0.61
C LEU A 418 -3.10 -9.43 0.09
N ILE A 419 -4.04 -9.43 1.05
CA ILE A 419 -4.43 -10.63 1.80
C ILE A 419 -5.78 -11.16 1.30
N LEU A 420 -6.80 -10.29 1.27
CA LEU A 420 -8.14 -10.70 0.85
C LEU A 420 -8.27 -10.83 -0.68
N GLY A 421 -7.34 -10.23 -1.44
CA GLY A 421 -7.35 -10.29 -2.90
C GLY A 421 -8.59 -9.63 -3.50
N GLU A 422 -9.10 -8.55 -2.88
CA GLU A 422 -10.27 -7.85 -3.37
C GLU A 422 -10.05 -7.32 -4.79
N THR A 423 -11.11 -7.35 -5.60
CA THR A 423 -11.05 -6.89 -6.99
C THR A 423 -10.96 -5.38 -7.07
N ALA A 424 -10.59 -4.85 -8.24
CA ALA A 424 -10.54 -3.40 -8.44
C ALA A 424 -11.91 -2.74 -8.22
N GLU A 425 -13.00 -3.41 -8.60
CA GLU A 425 -14.37 -2.94 -8.40
C GLU A 425 -14.73 -2.80 -6.91
N ALA A 426 -14.21 -3.71 -6.08
CA ALA A 426 -14.38 -3.65 -4.63
C ALA A 426 -13.48 -2.59 -3.99
N LEU A 427 -12.23 -2.45 -4.43
CA LEU A 427 -11.28 -1.51 -3.86
C LEU A 427 -11.57 -0.04 -4.24
N ARG A 428 -12.00 0.21 -5.47
CA ARG A 428 -12.17 1.57 -6.04
C ARG A 428 -13.06 2.50 -5.20
N PRO A 429 -14.24 2.09 -4.69
CA PRO A 429 -15.07 2.94 -3.86
C PRO A 429 -14.43 3.36 -2.52
N ARG A 430 -13.33 2.71 -2.13
CA ARG A 430 -12.62 2.91 -0.84
C ARG A 430 -11.30 3.69 -1.00
N ILE A 431 -10.99 4.19 -2.19
CA ILE A 431 -9.77 4.99 -2.40
C ILE A 431 -9.93 6.37 -1.75
N ASP A 432 -11.13 6.95 -1.82
CA ASP A 432 -11.46 8.33 -1.42
C ASP A 432 -10.52 9.38 -2.02
N MET A 433 -10.28 10.52 -1.35
CA MET A 433 -9.36 11.58 -1.79
C MET A 433 -8.02 11.50 -1.07
N PRO A 434 -6.93 12.10 -1.61
CA PRO A 434 -5.65 12.18 -0.89
C PRO A 434 -5.77 13.05 0.37
N TRP A 435 -5.01 12.74 1.43
CA TRP A 435 -4.91 13.59 2.62
C TRP A 435 -4.13 14.86 2.32
N CYS A 436 -3.16 14.83 1.42
CA CYS A 436 -2.27 15.95 1.17
C CYS A 436 -1.78 15.96 -0.28
N TYR A 437 -1.08 17.01 -0.70
CA TYR A 437 -0.33 16.98 -1.95
C TYR A 437 0.74 15.88 -1.90
N ALA A 438 1.02 15.23 -3.03
CA ALA A 438 2.03 14.17 -3.14
C ALA A 438 1.88 13.07 -2.04
N ASP A 439 0.65 12.65 -1.77
CA ASP A 439 0.31 11.64 -0.76
C ASP A 439 0.76 10.24 -1.21
N LEU A 440 1.76 9.70 -0.52
CA LEU A 440 2.34 8.39 -0.84
C LEU A 440 1.36 7.24 -0.58
N PHE A 441 0.48 7.36 0.43
CA PHE A 441 -0.52 6.34 0.73
C PHE A 441 -1.64 6.33 -0.31
N TYR A 442 -2.06 7.51 -0.78
CA TYR A 442 -3.02 7.61 -1.88
C TYR A 442 -2.49 6.96 -3.17
N MET A 443 -1.23 7.22 -3.53
CA MET A 443 -0.57 6.55 -4.67
C MET A 443 -0.50 5.03 -4.49
N GLN A 444 -0.21 4.56 -3.28
CA GLN A 444 -0.19 3.13 -2.98
C GLN A 444 -1.59 2.48 -3.13
N LYS A 445 -2.66 3.16 -2.69
CA LYS A 445 -4.05 2.68 -2.90
C LYS A 445 -4.40 2.59 -4.38
N LEU A 446 -4.04 3.61 -5.18
CA LEU A 446 -4.23 3.60 -6.64
C LEU A 446 -3.48 2.44 -7.29
N LEU A 447 -2.22 2.23 -6.91
CA LEU A 447 -1.41 1.11 -7.39
C LEU A 447 -2.08 -0.24 -7.10
N PHE A 448 -2.61 -0.45 -5.89
CA PHE A 448 -3.30 -1.69 -5.56
C PHE A 448 -4.54 -1.92 -6.43
N CYS A 449 -5.27 -0.87 -6.80
CA CYS A 449 -6.37 -0.97 -7.77
C CYS A 449 -5.87 -1.31 -9.18
N VAL A 450 -4.77 -0.70 -9.63
CA VAL A 450 -4.12 -1.03 -10.91
C VAL A 450 -3.71 -2.49 -10.95
N ASP A 451 -3.04 -2.99 -9.91
CA ASP A 451 -2.64 -4.39 -9.80
C ASP A 451 -3.84 -5.35 -9.83
N ALA A 452 -4.92 -5.00 -9.12
CA ALA A 452 -6.13 -5.81 -9.06
C ALA A 452 -6.84 -5.86 -10.44
N ALA A 453 -6.93 -4.74 -11.14
CA ALA A 453 -7.51 -4.67 -12.48
C ALA A 453 -6.62 -5.33 -13.55
N GLY A 454 -5.31 -5.33 -13.33
CA GLY A 454 -4.30 -5.96 -14.17
C GLY A 454 -4.24 -7.48 -14.03
N GLN A 455 -4.78 -8.03 -12.93
CA GLN A 455 -4.57 -9.43 -12.52
C GLN A 455 -3.08 -9.75 -12.34
N ALA A 456 -2.41 -8.94 -11.50
CA ALA A 456 -0.99 -9.08 -11.18
C ALA A 456 -0.57 -10.54 -10.95
N LYS A 457 0.51 -10.96 -11.60
CA LYS A 457 1.01 -12.34 -11.57
C LYS A 457 2.12 -12.50 -10.55
N TRP A 458 2.40 -13.74 -10.19
CA TRP A 458 3.48 -14.10 -9.27
C TRP A 458 4.65 -14.69 -10.07
N GLN A 459 5.83 -14.13 -9.89
CA GLN A 459 7.01 -14.47 -10.67
C GLN A 459 8.20 -14.81 -9.77
N ASP A 460 8.88 -15.90 -10.07
CA ASP A 460 10.14 -16.27 -9.41
C ASP A 460 11.27 -15.34 -9.86
N VAL A 461 11.85 -14.57 -8.93
CA VAL A 461 12.91 -13.60 -9.23
C VAL A 461 14.26 -14.23 -9.57
N ARG A 462 14.42 -15.54 -9.36
CA ARG A 462 15.63 -16.29 -9.73
C ARG A 462 15.63 -16.65 -11.21
N VAL A 463 14.45 -16.86 -11.77
CA VAL A 463 14.26 -16.96 -13.22
C VAL A 463 14.17 -15.51 -13.70
N TRP A 464 15.32 -14.86 -13.83
CA TRP A 464 15.37 -13.54 -14.44
C TRP A 464 14.88 -13.73 -15.87
N PRO A 465 13.68 -13.26 -16.26
CA PRO A 465 13.50 -13.03 -17.68
C PRO A 465 14.62 -12.07 -18.02
N SER A 466 15.28 -12.23 -19.16
CA SER A 466 15.98 -11.09 -19.77
C SER A 466 15.10 -9.84 -19.57
N PRO A 467 15.63 -8.62 -19.42
CA PRO A 467 14.80 -7.42 -19.57
C PRO A 467 14.21 -7.43 -20.99
N GLU A 468 13.23 -8.29 -21.20
CA GLU A 468 12.48 -8.46 -22.40
C GLU A 468 11.78 -7.13 -22.52
N THR A 469 12.06 -6.50 -23.66
CA THR A 469 11.23 -5.47 -24.25
C THR A 469 9.80 -5.69 -23.78
N PRO A 470 9.17 -4.74 -23.08
CA PRO A 470 7.93 -4.95 -22.35
C PRO A 470 6.98 -5.82 -23.16
N VAL A 471 6.77 -7.07 -22.72
CA VAL A 471 5.82 -7.98 -23.36
C VAL A 471 4.45 -7.52 -22.93
N GLY A 472 3.94 -6.57 -23.68
CA GLY A 472 2.70 -5.85 -23.46
C GLY A 472 2.62 -4.75 -24.51
N ASN A 473 1.41 -4.46 -24.96
CA ASN A 473 1.09 -3.43 -25.96
C ASN A 473 2.04 -2.23 -25.84
N VAL A 474 3.08 -2.18 -26.68
CA VAL A 474 4.03 -1.06 -26.69
C VAL A 474 3.36 0.06 -27.44
N TRP A 475 2.61 0.84 -26.69
CA TRP A 475 1.96 2.05 -27.13
C TRP A 475 3.03 3.09 -27.50
N MET A 476 3.33 3.18 -28.79
CA MET A 476 4.28 4.16 -29.35
C MET A 476 3.51 5.38 -29.84
N ALA A 477 3.95 6.57 -29.43
CA ALA A 477 3.49 7.84 -29.98
C ALA A 477 4.30 8.16 -31.24
N PHE A 478 3.61 8.58 -32.29
CA PHE A 478 4.24 9.02 -33.53
C PHE A 478 3.71 10.40 -33.91
N THR A 479 4.52 11.18 -34.61
CA THR A 479 4.12 12.38 -35.33
C THR A 479 4.12 12.02 -36.82
N GLY A 480 3.01 12.27 -37.53
CA GLY A 480 2.93 11.96 -38.95
C GLY A 480 1.91 12.82 -39.67
N THR A 481 2.15 13.05 -40.97
CA THR A 481 1.22 13.77 -41.84
C THR A 481 0.34 12.76 -42.57
N ILE A 482 -0.98 12.89 -42.45
CA ILE A 482 -1.91 12.03 -43.18
C ILE A 482 -2.05 12.58 -44.60
N ALA A 483 -1.60 11.82 -45.60
CA ALA A 483 -1.81 12.15 -47.00
C ALA A 483 -2.96 11.31 -47.58
N ARG A 484 -3.85 11.92 -48.36
CA ARG A 484 -4.91 11.20 -49.10
C ARG A 484 -4.28 10.49 -50.31
N PHE A 485 -4.71 9.26 -50.59
CA PHE A 485 -4.06 8.46 -51.61
C PHE A 485 -4.47 8.83 -53.05
N GLY A 486 -3.44 8.83 -53.91
CA GLY A 486 -3.49 8.83 -55.36
C GLY A 486 -2.21 8.33 -56.06
N GLY A 487 -1.19 7.80 -55.34
CA GLY A 487 0.07 7.32 -55.93
C GLY A 487 0.61 6.10 -55.17
N GLU A 488 1.10 5.08 -55.88
CA GLU A 488 1.44 3.74 -55.35
C GLU A 488 2.61 3.76 -54.33
N PRO A 489 2.79 2.70 -53.49
CA PRO A 489 3.90 2.61 -52.53
C PRO A 489 5.31 2.78 -53.12
N GLU A 490 5.44 2.71 -54.44
CA GLU A 490 6.67 2.92 -55.20
C GLU A 490 7.16 4.38 -55.20
N ASP A 491 6.32 5.34 -54.79
CA ASP A 491 6.67 6.76 -54.67
C ASP A 491 7.38 7.11 -53.34
N ALA A 492 7.70 6.12 -52.50
CA ALA A 492 8.45 6.34 -51.28
C ALA A 492 9.90 6.83 -51.59
N PRO A 493 10.47 7.74 -50.77
CA PRO A 493 11.85 8.20 -50.98
C PRO A 493 12.83 7.02 -51.04
N GLU A 494 13.76 7.08 -51.98
CA GLU A 494 14.78 6.04 -52.20
C GLU A 494 15.56 5.77 -50.89
N GLY A 495 15.41 4.57 -50.32
CA GLY A 495 16.01 4.17 -49.04
C GLY A 495 15.06 4.08 -47.83
N ALA A 496 13.78 4.45 -47.97
CA ALA A 496 12.80 4.30 -46.89
C ALA A 496 12.40 2.83 -46.67
N ALA A 497 12.50 2.33 -45.43
CA ALA A 497 11.96 1.03 -45.06
C ALA A 497 10.42 1.13 -45.00
N VAL A 498 9.74 0.50 -45.97
CA VAL A 498 8.27 0.51 -46.07
C VAL A 498 7.70 -0.69 -45.33
N HIS A 499 7.02 -0.43 -44.21
CA HIS A 499 6.26 -1.44 -43.47
C HIS A 499 4.76 -1.22 -43.70
N VAL A 500 4.13 -2.12 -44.44
CA VAL A 500 2.69 -2.05 -44.73
C VAL A 500 1.91 -2.94 -43.78
N VAL A 501 1.00 -2.33 -43.01
CA VAL A 501 0.17 -3.04 -42.03
C VAL A 501 -1.27 -3.12 -42.54
N ASP A 502 -1.65 -4.32 -43.01
CA ASP A 502 -2.96 -4.69 -43.55
C ASP A 502 -3.33 -3.91 -44.83
N LEU A 503 -3.93 -4.55 -45.83
CA LEU A 503 -4.22 -3.93 -47.15
C LEU A 503 -5.73 -3.69 -47.37
N LYS A 504 -6.55 -3.80 -46.33
CA LYS A 504 -8.01 -3.70 -46.44
C LYS A 504 -8.60 -2.32 -46.17
N GLY A 505 -7.77 -1.31 -45.89
CA GLY A 505 -8.19 0.07 -45.61
C GLY A 505 -8.37 0.94 -46.86
N ALA A 506 -9.17 2.01 -46.75
CA ALA A 506 -9.42 2.98 -47.83
C ALA A 506 -8.40 4.14 -47.85
N TYR A 507 -7.59 4.28 -46.80
CA TYR A 507 -6.58 5.33 -46.64
C TYR A 507 -5.25 4.71 -46.20
N LEU A 508 -4.12 5.23 -46.69
CA LEU A 508 -2.78 4.89 -46.20
C LEU A 508 -2.23 6.07 -45.42
N LEU A 509 -1.89 5.83 -44.17
CA LEU A 509 -1.24 6.79 -43.30
C LEU A 509 0.26 6.51 -43.31
N GLY A 510 1.03 7.39 -43.94
CA GLY A 510 2.49 7.39 -43.86
C GLY A 510 2.96 8.11 -42.60
N ILE A 511 3.62 7.39 -41.70
CA ILE A 511 4.19 7.94 -40.47
C ILE A 511 5.70 7.92 -40.60
N ARG A 512 6.31 9.10 -40.61
CA ARG A 512 7.76 9.24 -40.54
C ARG A 512 8.20 9.06 -39.09
N ILE A 513 9.12 8.15 -38.85
CA ILE A 513 9.67 7.89 -37.53
C ILE A 513 10.72 8.95 -37.25
N GLU A 514 10.43 9.90 -36.36
CA GLU A 514 11.40 10.93 -35.95
C GLU A 514 12.45 10.37 -35.00
N ASP A 515 12.04 9.47 -34.09
CA ASP A 515 12.92 8.79 -33.13
C ASP A 515 12.67 7.28 -33.14
N SER A 516 13.74 6.47 -33.12
CA SER A 516 13.63 5.01 -33.06
C SER A 516 12.93 4.59 -31.76
N PRO A 517 11.78 3.93 -31.82
CA PRO A 517 11.09 3.49 -30.62
C PRO A 517 11.91 2.41 -29.91
N ALA A 518 12.14 2.62 -28.61
CA ALA A 518 12.88 1.70 -27.77
C ALA A 518 12.26 0.29 -27.84
N GLY A 519 13.01 -0.67 -28.38
CA GLY A 519 12.63 -2.07 -28.42
C GLY A 519 12.17 -2.60 -29.78
N ILE A 520 12.12 -1.80 -30.86
CA ILE A 520 11.83 -2.26 -32.23
C ILE A 520 13.01 -1.90 -33.15
N PRO A 521 14.04 -2.77 -33.24
CA PRO A 521 15.26 -2.48 -34.01
C PRO A 521 15.01 -2.18 -35.49
N GLU A 522 13.88 -2.63 -36.02
CA GLU A 522 13.50 -2.47 -37.42
C GLU A 522 13.02 -1.05 -37.75
N LEU A 523 12.61 -0.25 -36.76
CA LEU A 523 12.16 1.13 -36.96
C LEU A 523 13.28 2.11 -36.58
N GLN A 524 14.11 2.46 -37.55
CA GLN A 524 15.14 3.48 -37.41
C GLN A 524 14.55 4.89 -37.57
N PRO A 525 15.21 5.95 -37.07
CA PRO A 525 14.84 7.32 -37.44
C PRO A 525 14.81 7.43 -38.97
N GLU A 526 13.86 8.18 -39.52
CA GLU A 526 13.57 8.31 -40.96
C GLU A 526 12.84 7.14 -41.62
N SER A 527 12.54 6.05 -40.90
CA SER A 527 11.65 5.00 -41.42
C SER A 527 10.26 5.55 -41.71
N VAL A 528 9.56 5.01 -42.71
CA VAL A 528 8.18 5.39 -43.00
C VAL A 528 7.28 4.17 -42.84
N VAL A 529 6.43 4.19 -41.82
CA VAL A 529 5.47 3.11 -41.56
C VAL A 529 4.14 3.49 -42.18
N PHE A 530 3.58 2.60 -43.00
CA PHE A 530 2.29 2.81 -43.64
C PHE A 530 1.22 1.95 -42.98
N PHE A 531 0.15 2.60 -42.52
CA PHE A 531 -1.01 1.94 -41.97
C PHE A 531 -2.21 2.07 -42.89
N ALA A 532 -2.88 0.97 -43.24
CA ALA A 532 -4.16 1.06 -43.91
C ALA A 532 -5.29 1.30 -42.90
N ILE A 533 -6.05 2.37 -43.07
CA ILE A 533 -7.14 2.76 -42.17
C ILE A 533 -8.47 2.49 -42.88
N GLN A 534 -9.30 1.66 -42.25
CA GLN A 534 -10.59 1.22 -42.76
C GLN A 534 -11.69 2.08 -42.13
N ASP A 535 -11.74 3.35 -42.53
CA ASP A 535 -12.75 4.35 -42.12
C ASP A 535 -12.72 4.74 -40.62
N LEU A 536 -12.75 6.04 -40.32
CA LEU A 536 -12.83 6.56 -38.95
C LEU A 536 -14.13 7.37 -38.79
N PRO A 537 -15.19 6.77 -38.20
CA PRO A 537 -16.48 7.45 -38.06
C PRO A 537 -16.34 8.73 -37.23
N GLY A 538 -16.74 9.87 -37.81
CA GLY A 538 -16.82 11.15 -37.09
C GLY A 538 -15.56 12.03 -37.14
N VAL A 539 -14.53 11.64 -37.90
CA VAL A 539 -13.41 12.54 -38.23
C VAL A 539 -13.65 13.12 -39.61
N ASP A 540 -13.88 14.43 -39.69
CA ASP A 540 -13.97 15.15 -40.97
C ASP A 540 -12.54 15.38 -41.48
N TRP A 541 -12.11 14.51 -42.39
CA TRP A 541 -10.77 14.56 -42.97
C TRP A 541 -10.72 15.63 -44.04
N ASP A 542 -10.47 16.88 -43.66
CA ASP A 542 -10.06 17.90 -44.63
C ASP A 542 -8.58 17.64 -44.98
N PRO A 543 -8.24 17.17 -46.20
CA PRO A 543 -6.94 16.59 -46.53
C PRO A 543 -5.79 17.61 -46.68
N LEU A 544 -5.96 18.83 -46.15
CA LEU A 544 -5.01 19.95 -46.35
C LEU A 544 -4.45 20.55 -45.06
N GLU A 545 -4.84 20.07 -43.88
CA GLU A 545 -4.24 20.54 -42.63
C GLU A 545 -3.15 19.57 -42.14
N ASN A 546 -1.91 20.05 -42.08
CA ASN A 546 -0.80 19.43 -41.37
C ASN A 546 -1.13 19.36 -39.87
N LYS A 547 -1.92 18.37 -39.46
CA LYS A 547 -2.22 18.10 -38.06
C LYS A 547 -1.25 17.06 -37.52
N THR A 548 -0.66 17.36 -36.37
CA THR A 548 0.09 16.40 -35.58
C THR A 548 -0.91 15.52 -34.84
N TYR A 549 -1.01 14.26 -35.25
CA TYR A 549 -1.78 13.26 -34.53
C TYR A 549 -0.85 12.45 -33.66
N ARG A 550 -1.27 12.09 -32.45
CA ARG A 550 -0.61 11.02 -31.68
C ARG A 550 -1.32 9.72 -31.97
N PHE A 551 -0.60 8.82 -32.61
CA PHE A 551 -1.05 7.45 -32.81
C PHE A 551 -0.58 6.59 -31.65
N TRP A 552 -1.33 5.55 -31.39
CA TRP A 552 -1.02 4.56 -30.38
C TRP A 552 -1.09 3.19 -31.05
N VAL A 553 0.08 2.54 -31.24
CA VAL A 553 0.14 1.27 -31.98
C VAL A 553 0.33 0.09 -31.05
N ARG A 554 -0.45 -0.99 -31.20
CA ARG A 554 -0.26 -2.24 -30.45
C ARG A 554 0.61 -3.22 -31.23
N VAL A 555 1.68 -3.71 -30.58
CA VAL A 555 2.57 -4.76 -31.11
C VAL A 555 2.21 -6.10 -30.47
N LYS A 556 2.03 -7.13 -31.30
CA LYS A 556 1.82 -8.51 -30.84
C LYS A 556 2.80 -9.46 -31.52
N ASP A 557 3.33 -10.41 -30.75
CA ASP A 557 4.11 -11.51 -31.30
C ASP A 557 3.21 -12.47 -32.09
N ALA A 558 3.59 -12.75 -33.33
CA ALA A 558 2.92 -13.69 -34.22
C ALA A 558 3.92 -14.68 -34.84
N PRO A 559 3.49 -15.88 -35.26
CA PRO A 559 4.31 -16.75 -36.08
C PRO A 559 4.72 -15.99 -37.37
N GLY A 560 6.02 -15.70 -37.52
CA GLY A 560 6.57 -14.90 -38.61
C GLY A 560 7.05 -13.49 -38.25
N GLY A 561 7.04 -13.12 -36.96
CA GLY A 561 7.58 -11.83 -36.48
C GLY A 561 6.52 -10.97 -35.78
N ARG A 562 6.91 -9.76 -35.39
CA ARG A 562 6.03 -8.80 -34.73
C ARG A 562 5.00 -8.25 -35.71
N LYS A 563 3.74 -8.17 -35.30
CA LYS A 563 2.66 -7.52 -36.07
C LYS A 563 2.09 -6.33 -35.31
N PHE A 564 1.80 -5.27 -36.03
CA PHE A 564 1.01 -4.14 -35.55
C PHE A 564 -0.47 -4.45 -35.81
N ASP A 565 -1.37 -4.27 -34.84
CA ASP A 565 -2.76 -4.73 -34.99
C ASP A 565 -3.85 -3.72 -34.58
N ARG A 566 -3.48 -2.56 -34.02
CA ARG A 566 -4.44 -1.51 -33.65
C ARG A 566 -3.79 -0.14 -33.63
N ILE A 567 -4.54 0.88 -34.06
CA ILE A 567 -4.19 2.30 -34.02
C ILE A 567 -5.30 3.02 -33.23
N GLU A 568 -4.96 3.75 -32.18
CA GLU A 568 -5.86 4.76 -31.58
C GLU A 568 -5.30 6.15 -31.91
N VAL A 569 -6.18 7.07 -32.32
CA VAL A 569 -5.83 8.47 -32.62
C VAL A 569 -6.29 9.33 -31.46
N ASP A 570 -5.36 10.00 -30.78
CA ASP A 570 -5.68 11.05 -29.81
C ASP A 570 -5.87 12.35 -30.61
N THR A 571 -7.11 12.80 -30.77
CA THR A 571 -7.50 14.02 -31.50
C THR A 571 -7.45 15.27 -30.64
#